data_AF-A0A833RL45-F1
#
_entry.id   AF-A0A833RL45-F1
#
_cell.length_a   1.000
_cell.length_b   1.000
_cell.length_c   1.000
_cell.angle_alpha   90.00
_cell.angle_beta   90.00
_cell.angle_gamma   90.00
#
_symmetry.space_group_name_H-M   'P 1'
#
loop_
_entity.id
_entity.type
_entity.pdbx_description
1 polymer ?
#
loop_
_entity_poly.entity_id
_entity_poly.type
_entity_poly.pdbx_seq_one_letter_code
_entity_poly.pdbx_strand_id
1 'polypeptide(L)'
;MYCYINKQSPSFHSAVKKRILDSSLQKRVDLDDIMDNFFNTLYQKMFTVLNSQYNFDSKYLECVGEHMKEIRPFGDVPQKLGVQIKRSFVATRTFSQALTVAADVLKDMQSLKPSADCAAALTRMTVCPACSGITGNVLACGDMCANVMKGCLAQHAALDAEWNHFVGENFMYFQIYCTIYKIVKKKQQHISSVIISMTDVTCISLQISEAVDKVADRLLGPFNIEMLVRPINLKISEAIMNFQENSNDVSQRVFTGCGRPVLGRRRRRDNRELELESLNFDQETLTDDRAALLDKLVKETRQRVRDSRQFWVYLPYKLCNDGLVVPPSNTKECWNGTHVDK
;
A
#
# COMPACT_ATOMS: atom_id res chain seq x y z
N MET A 1 -13.54 2.12 -39.66
CA MET A 1 -13.84 1.22 -38.51
C MET A 1 -13.22 1.74 -37.22
N TYR A 2 -11.93 2.14 -37.23
CA TYR A 2 -11.28 2.92 -36.15
C TYR A 2 -12.12 4.11 -35.64
N CYS A 3 -12.67 4.94 -36.54
CA CYS A 3 -13.52 6.08 -36.13
C CYS A 3 -14.88 5.69 -35.52
N TYR A 4 -15.40 4.48 -35.73
CA TYR A 4 -16.74 4.09 -35.24
C TYR A 4 -16.65 3.55 -33.81
N ILE A 5 -15.62 2.74 -33.52
CA ILE A 5 -15.34 2.24 -32.16
C ILE A 5 -14.81 3.37 -31.28
N ASN A 6 -13.98 4.28 -31.81
CA ASN A 6 -13.44 5.41 -31.04
C ASN A 6 -14.47 6.54 -30.83
N LYS A 7 -15.41 6.79 -31.78
CA LYS A 7 -16.54 7.72 -31.57
C LYS A 7 -17.50 7.29 -30.46
N GLN A 8 -17.65 5.98 -30.23
CA GLN A 8 -18.49 5.41 -29.18
C GLN A 8 -17.84 5.44 -27.78
N SER A 9 -16.55 5.76 -27.69
CA SER A 9 -15.70 5.34 -26.57
C SER A 9 -15.46 6.32 -25.40
N PRO A 10 -15.90 7.59 -25.35
CA PRO A 10 -15.73 8.39 -24.12
C PRO A 10 -16.47 7.78 -22.92
N SER A 11 -17.69 7.29 -23.14
CA SER A 11 -18.53 6.62 -22.14
C SER A 11 -17.96 5.25 -21.76
N PHE A 12 -17.45 4.49 -22.74
CA PHE A 12 -16.78 3.21 -22.51
C PHE A 12 -15.55 3.37 -21.60
N HIS A 13 -14.62 4.27 -21.97
CA HIS A 13 -13.42 4.54 -21.18
C HIS A 13 -13.74 5.01 -19.75
N SER A 14 -14.76 5.85 -19.59
CA SER A 14 -15.21 6.33 -18.27
C SER A 14 -15.82 5.21 -17.41
N ALA A 15 -16.67 4.35 -18.00
CA ALA A 15 -17.28 3.23 -17.31
C ALA A 15 -16.27 2.16 -16.87
N VAL A 16 -15.27 1.88 -17.71
CA VAL A 16 -14.16 0.98 -17.37
C VAL A 16 -13.37 1.51 -16.18
N LYS A 17 -13.02 2.80 -16.23
CA LYS A 17 -12.31 3.48 -15.15
C LYS A 17 -13.09 3.43 -13.84
N LYS A 18 -14.40 3.72 -13.86
CA LYS A 18 -15.25 3.69 -12.66
C LYS A 18 -15.41 2.27 -12.10
N ARG A 19 -15.65 1.26 -12.94
CA ARG A 19 -15.82 -0.12 -12.46
C ARG A 19 -14.54 -0.71 -11.86
N ILE A 20 -13.37 -0.36 -12.37
CA ILE A 20 -12.07 -0.71 -11.80
C ILE A 20 -11.86 0.00 -10.44
N LEU A 21 -12.30 1.25 -10.31
CA LEU A 21 -12.18 2.04 -9.06
C LEU A 21 -13.19 1.62 -7.98
N ASP A 22 -14.45 1.36 -8.33
CA ASP A 22 -15.51 0.98 -7.38
C ASP A 22 -15.28 -0.42 -6.81
N SER A 23 -14.82 -1.35 -7.65
CA SER A 23 -14.57 -2.74 -7.25
C SER A 23 -13.28 -2.91 -6.44
N SER A 24 -12.32 -2.00 -6.60
CA SER A 24 -11.07 -1.99 -5.83
C SER A 24 -11.21 -1.35 -4.44
N LEU A 25 -12.31 -0.63 -4.17
CA LEU A 25 -12.68 -0.13 -2.85
C LEU A 25 -13.37 -1.19 -1.97
N GLN A 26 -13.90 -2.28 -2.56
CA GLN A 26 -14.48 -3.39 -1.80
C GLN A 26 -13.39 -4.36 -1.31
N LYS A 27 -13.22 -4.41 0.01
CA LYS A 27 -12.16 -5.10 0.78
C LYS A 27 -12.01 -6.63 0.55
N ARG A 28 -12.71 -7.26 -0.40
CA ARG A 28 -12.75 -8.72 -0.56
C ARG A 28 -12.90 -9.26 -2.00
N VAL A 29 -12.71 -8.45 -3.03
CA VAL A 29 -12.85 -8.93 -4.41
C VAL A 29 -11.45 -9.20 -4.99
N ASP A 30 -11.25 -10.39 -5.56
CA ASP A 30 -10.02 -10.68 -6.29
C ASP A 30 -9.95 -9.77 -7.52
N LEU A 31 -8.94 -8.91 -7.56
CA LEU A 31 -8.74 -8.01 -8.69
C LEU A 31 -8.53 -8.79 -9.99
N ASP A 32 -7.98 -10.00 -9.90
CA ASP A 32 -7.79 -10.87 -11.05
C ASP A 32 -9.17 -11.27 -11.64
N ASP A 33 -10.15 -11.61 -10.80
CA ASP A 33 -11.52 -11.92 -11.22
C ASP A 33 -12.24 -10.70 -11.83
N ILE A 34 -12.04 -9.51 -11.28
CA ILE A 34 -12.63 -8.27 -11.82
C ILE A 34 -12.11 -8.02 -13.23
N MET A 35 -10.79 -8.12 -13.40
CA MET A 35 -10.14 -7.87 -14.68
C MET A 35 -10.52 -8.94 -15.71
N ASP A 36 -10.57 -10.20 -15.31
CA ASP A 36 -11.02 -11.30 -16.17
C ASP A 36 -12.46 -11.08 -16.63
N ASN A 37 -13.38 -10.76 -15.72
CA ASN A 37 -14.79 -10.50 -16.04
C ASN A 37 -14.96 -9.28 -16.96
N PHE A 38 -14.19 -8.22 -16.72
CA PHE A 38 -14.20 -7.02 -17.55
C PHE A 38 -13.78 -7.32 -19.00
N PHE A 39 -12.63 -7.96 -19.18
CA PHE A 39 -12.13 -8.28 -20.53
C PHE A 39 -12.96 -9.37 -21.22
N ASN A 40 -13.55 -10.31 -20.47
CA ASN A 40 -14.47 -11.30 -21.03
C ASN A 40 -15.73 -10.63 -21.59
N THR A 41 -16.33 -9.71 -20.83
CA THR A 41 -17.48 -8.92 -21.30
C THR A 41 -17.10 -8.11 -22.54
N LEU A 42 -15.93 -7.47 -22.54
CA LEU A 42 -15.43 -6.71 -23.68
C LEU A 42 -15.23 -7.61 -24.92
N TYR A 43 -14.66 -8.79 -24.73
CA TYR A 43 -14.44 -9.76 -25.80
C TYR A 43 -15.75 -10.17 -26.47
N GLN A 44 -16.76 -10.56 -25.70
CA GLN A 44 -18.06 -10.94 -26.23
C GLN A 44 -18.70 -9.81 -27.06
N LYS A 45 -18.64 -8.57 -26.57
CA LYS A 45 -19.18 -7.41 -27.28
C LYS A 45 -18.39 -7.06 -28.55
N MET A 46 -17.06 -7.14 -28.51
CA MET A 46 -16.24 -6.90 -29.71
C MET A 46 -16.43 -7.99 -30.76
N PHE A 47 -16.62 -9.23 -30.33
CA PHE A 47 -16.87 -10.35 -31.22
C PHE A 47 -18.18 -10.20 -32.00
N THR A 48 -19.26 -9.77 -31.35
CA THR A 48 -20.55 -9.54 -32.02
C THR A 48 -20.49 -8.39 -33.03
N VAL A 49 -19.77 -7.31 -32.70
CA VAL A 49 -19.58 -6.16 -33.61
C VAL A 49 -18.80 -6.58 -34.86
N LEU A 50 -17.72 -7.36 -34.68
CA LEU A 50 -16.90 -7.83 -35.79
C LEU A 50 -17.67 -8.81 -36.68
N ASN A 51 -18.43 -9.72 -36.08
CA ASN A 51 -19.17 -10.77 -36.76
C ASN A 51 -20.67 -10.46 -36.89
N SER A 52 -21.03 -9.19 -37.15
CA SER A 52 -22.43 -8.71 -37.23
C SER A 52 -23.32 -9.41 -38.27
N GLN A 53 -22.72 -10.13 -39.22
CA GLN A 53 -23.44 -10.94 -40.20
C GLN A 53 -24.05 -12.24 -39.63
N TYR A 54 -23.63 -12.64 -38.42
CA TYR A 54 -24.12 -13.82 -37.73
C TYR A 54 -25.01 -13.42 -36.54
N ASN A 55 -25.95 -14.31 -36.19
CA ASN A 55 -26.72 -14.17 -34.96
C ASN A 55 -26.09 -15.01 -33.85
N PHE A 56 -25.95 -14.41 -32.67
CA PHE A 56 -25.37 -15.04 -31.48
C PHE A 56 -26.42 -15.05 -30.37
N ASP A 57 -26.65 -16.22 -29.77
CA ASP A 57 -27.46 -16.36 -28.56
C ASP A 57 -26.58 -16.24 -27.30
N SER A 58 -27.20 -16.17 -26.12
CA SER A 58 -26.49 -16.06 -24.85
C SER A 58 -25.52 -17.23 -24.62
N LYS A 59 -25.93 -18.44 -25.00
CA LYS A 59 -25.14 -19.67 -24.79
C LYS A 59 -23.89 -19.70 -25.67
N TYR A 60 -23.99 -19.24 -26.91
CA TYR A 60 -22.82 -19.11 -27.77
C TYR A 60 -21.85 -18.05 -27.22
N LEU A 61 -22.34 -16.91 -26.73
CA LEU A 61 -21.48 -15.88 -26.14
C LEU A 61 -20.78 -16.32 -24.84
N GLU A 62 -21.42 -17.19 -24.05
CA GLU A 62 -20.78 -17.85 -22.90
C GLU A 62 -19.60 -18.72 -23.36
N CYS A 63 -19.80 -19.56 -24.38
CA CYS A 63 -18.72 -20.35 -25.00
C CYS A 63 -17.59 -19.48 -25.57
N VAL A 64 -17.92 -18.35 -26.23
CA VAL A 64 -16.91 -17.39 -26.67
C VAL A 64 -16.09 -16.91 -25.48
N GLY A 65 -16.75 -16.55 -24.38
CA GLY A 65 -16.09 -16.13 -23.15
C GLY A 65 -15.14 -17.19 -22.56
N GLU A 66 -15.53 -18.47 -22.58
CA GLU A 66 -14.71 -19.58 -22.06
C GLU A 66 -13.37 -19.72 -22.81
N HIS A 67 -13.37 -19.51 -24.13
CA HIS A 67 -12.15 -19.58 -24.94
C HIS A 67 -11.26 -18.34 -24.89
N MET A 68 -11.65 -17.28 -24.17
CA MET A 68 -10.87 -16.04 -24.12
C MET A 68 -9.44 -16.26 -23.61
N LYS A 69 -9.26 -17.06 -22.55
CA LYS A 69 -7.96 -17.29 -21.90
C LYS A 69 -6.96 -17.99 -22.82
N GLU A 70 -7.44 -18.89 -23.67
CA GLU A 70 -6.61 -19.63 -24.63
C GLU A 70 -6.28 -18.78 -25.86
N ILE A 71 -7.28 -18.08 -26.41
CA ILE A 71 -7.16 -17.29 -27.63
C ILE A 71 -6.36 -16.00 -27.39
N ARG A 72 -6.45 -15.41 -26.18
CA ARG A 72 -5.83 -14.13 -25.81
C ARG A 72 -6.04 -13.04 -26.87
N PRO A 73 -7.30 -12.70 -27.18
CA PRO A 73 -7.63 -11.84 -28.31
C PRO A 73 -7.17 -10.38 -28.12
N PHE A 74 -6.80 -9.99 -26.89
CA PHE A 74 -6.24 -8.68 -26.55
C PHE A 74 -4.72 -8.70 -26.33
N GLY A 75 -4.05 -9.82 -26.61
CA GLY A 75 -2.64 -10.01 -26.31
C GLY A 75 -2.36 -10.07 -24.82
N ASP A 76 -1.27 -9.43 -24.39
CA ASP A 76 -0.81 -9.38 -23.00
C ASP A 76 -1.35 -8.19 -22.19
N VAL A 77 -2.16 -7.32 -22.83
CA VAL A 77 -2.71 -6.12 -22.20
C VAL A 77 -3.52 -6.43 -20.93
N PRO A 78 -4.48 -7.39 -20.93
CA PRO A 78 -5.25 -7.69 -19.71
C PRO A 78 -4.36 -8.09 -18.53
N GLN A 79 -3.33 -8.91 -18.79
CA GLN A 79 -2.42 -9.40 -17.77
C GLN A 79 -1.51 -8.28 -17.24
N LYS A 80 -0.90 -7.50 -18.14
CA LYS A 80 -0.03 -6.37 -17.75
C LYS A 80 -0.80 -5.32 -16.97
N LEU A 81 -2.00 -4.96 -17.43
CA LEU A 81 -2.86 -3.98 -16.76
C LEU A 81 -3.31 -4.49 -15.39
N GLY A 82 -3.76 -5.75 -15.30
CA GLY A 82 -4.14 -6.37 -14.03
C GLY A 82 -3.01 -6.37 -13.00
N VAL A 83 -1.80 -6.80 -13.40
CA VAL A 83 -0.63 -6.81 -12.50
C VAL A 83 -0.28 -5.40 -12.02
N GLN A 84 -0.33 -4.40 -12.90
CA GLN A 84 -0.03 -3.02 -12.55
C GLN A 84 -1.04 -2.46 -11.53
N ILE A 85 -2.33 -2.65 -11.78
CA ILE A 85 -3.41 -2.23 -10.87
C ILE A 85 -3.26 -2.96 -9.52
N LYS A 86 -3.01 -4.28 -9.54
CA LYS A 86 -2.81 -5.09 -8.33
C LYS A 86 -1.69 -4.54 -7.46
N ARG A 87 -0.55 -4.21 -8.07
CA ARG A 87 0.62 -3.68 -7.35
C ARG A 87 0.34 -2.32 -6.72
N SER A 88 -0.42 -1.44 -7.38
CA SER A 88 -0.81 -0.13 -6.83
C SER A 88 -1.76 -0.25 -5.64
N PHE A 89 -2.77 -1.12 -5.72
CA PHE A 89 -3.68 -1.35 -4.61
C PHE A 89 -3.00 -2.05 -3.43
N VAL A 90 -2.17 -3.06 -3.70
CA VAL A 90 -1.38 -3.72 -2.66
C VAL A 90 -0.47 -2.70 -1.98
N ALA A 91 0.27 -1.87 -2.71
CA ALA A 91 1.13 -0.85 -2.11
C ALA A 91 0.33 0.17 -1.27
N THR A 92 -0.82 0.65 -1.78
CA THR A 92 -1.66 1.63 -1.06
C THR A 92 -2.21 1.02 0.24
N ARG A 93 -2.70 -0.21 0.16
CA ARG A 93 -3.21 -0.95 1.32
C ARG A 93 -2.11 -1.20 2.34
N THR A 94 -0.95 -1.69 1.91
CA THR A 94 0.19 -1.95 2.79
C THR A 94 0.64 -0.66 3.48
N PHE A 95 0.74 0.46 2.76
CA PHE A 95 1.09 1.77 3.32
C PHE A 95 0.09 2.21 4.40
N SER A 96 -1.21 2.15 4.10
CA SER A 96 -2.26 2.50 5.06
C SER A 96 -2.25 1.60 6.28
N GLN A 97 -2.13 0.29 6.10
CA GLN A 97 -2.09 -0.68 7.20
C GLN A 97 -0.86 -0.48 8.08
N ALA A 98 0.30 -0.23 7.48
CA ALA A 98 1.53 0.04 8.21
C ALA A 98 1.41 1.30 9.10
N LEU A 99 0.78 2.36 8.59
CA LEU A 99 0.50 3.57 9.37
C LEU A 99 -0.50 3.32 10.51
N THR A 100 -1.53 2.50 10.29
CA THR A 100 -2.48 2.11 11.34
C THR A 100 -1.76 1.34 12.46
N VAL A 101 -0.93 0.37 12.11
CA VAL A 101 -0.13 -0.39 13.09
C VAL A 101 0.79 0.54 13.87
N ALA A 102 1.47 1.47 13.21
CA ALA A 102 2.32 2.45 13.90
C ALA A 102 1.52 3.34 14.87
N ALA A 103 0.32 3.77 14.47
CA ALA A 103 -0.56 4.56 15.33
C ALA A 103 -1.03 3.76 16.56
N ASP A 104 -1.37 2.48 16.38
CA ASP A 104 -1.77 1.59 17.48
C ASP A 104 -0.62 1.37 18.46
N VAL A 105 0.60 1.11 17.98
CA VAL A 105 1.81 0.97 18.82
C VAL A 105 2.08 2.25 19.62
N LEU A 106 1.98 3.43 18.99
CA LEU A 106 2.16 4.70 19.69
C LEU A 106 1.09 4.93 20.76
N LYS A 107 -0.15 4.54 20.50
CA LYS A 107 -1.26 4.63 21.45
C LYS A 107 -1.04 3.71 22.66
N ASP A 108 -0.58 2.49 22.44
CA ASP A 108 -0.27 1.54 23.50
C ASP A 108 0.89 2.04 24.37
N MET A 109 1.95 2.60 23.75
CA MET A 109 3.08 3.18 24.45
C MET A 109 2.72 4.38 25.33
N GLN A 110 1.71 5.17 24.95
CA GLN A 110 1.20 6.27 25.77
C GLN A 110 0.41 5.80 26.99
N SER A 111 -0.10 4.57 26.97
CA SER A 111 -0.87 4.01 28.09
C SER A 111 0.00 3.40 29.21
N LEU A 112 1.31 3.24 28.96
CA LEU A 112 2.25 2.68 29.92
C LEU A 112 2.42 3.60 31.13
N LYS A 113 2.21 3.04 32.33
CA LYS A 113 2.39 3.76 33.59
C LYS A 113 3.85 3.71 34.04
N PRO A 114 4.39 4.80 34.63
CA PRO A 114 5.70 4.78 35.25
C PRO A 114 5.80 3.71 36.35
N SER A 115 6.95 3.06 36.46
CA SER A 115 7.23 2.12 37.56
C SER A 115 7.40 2.84 38.90
N ALA A 116 7.27 2.11 40.01
CA ALA A 116 7.55 2.66 41.34
C ALA A 116 9.01 3.15 41.46
N ASP A 117 9.95 2.44 40.86
CA ASP A 117 11.36 2.83 40.82
C ASP A 117 11.57 4.15 40.05
N CYS A 118 10.86 4.34 38.94
CA CYS A 118 10.86 5.59 38.20
C CYS A 118 10.27 6.73 39.05
N ALA A 119 9.15 6.50 39.73
CA ALA A 119 8.56 7.51 40.61
C ALA A 119 9.52 7.92 41.74
N ALA A 120 10.24 6.97 42.33
CA ALA A 120 11.26 7.25 43.35
C ALA A 120 12.45 8.04 42.77
N ALA A 121 12.97 7.63 41.61
CA ALA A 121 14.08 8.31 40.95
C ALA A 121 13.71 9.74 40.50
N LEU A 122 12.51 9.93 39.97
CA LEU A 122 11.99 11.24 39.58
C LEU A 122 11.81 12.15 40.81
N THR A 123 11.26 11.61 41.90
CA THR A 123 11.13 12.34 43.18
C THR A 123 12.50 12.77 43.71
N ARG A 124 13.51 11.89 43.62
CA ARG A 124 14.89 12.22 44.01
C ARG A 124 15.50 13.33 43.16
N MET A 125 15.12 13.40 41.90
CA MET A 125 15.58 14.42 40.97
C MET A 125 14.91 15.78 41.22
N THR A 126 13.60 15.81 41.50
CA THR A 126 12.81 17.06 41.49
C THR A 126 12.43 17.58 42.88
N VAL A 127 12.24 16.71 43.88
CA VAL A 127 11.69 17.08 45.20
C VAL A 127 12.75 17.04 46.30
N CYS A 128 13.68 16.08 46.25
CA CYS A 128 14.71 15.93 47.28
C CYS A 128 15.61 17.16 47.56
N PRO A 129 15.91 18.06 46.61
CA PRO A 129 16.65 19.29 46.93
C PRO A 129 15.95 20.11 48.02
N ALA A 130 14.64 20.30 47.90
CA ALA A 130 13.84 21.04 48.88
C ALA A 130 13.79 20.32 50.24
N CYS A 131 13.66 18.99 50.23
CA CYS A 131 13.69 18.20 51.47
C CYS A 131 15.06 18.22 52.16
N SER A 132 16.14 18.44 51.41
CA SER A 132 17.51 18.51 51.94
C SER A 132 17.87 19.89 52.48
N GLY A 133 16.91 20.82 52.55
CA GLY A 133 17.12 22.18 53.05
C GLY A 133 17.76 23.14 52.05
N ILE A 134 17.86 22.76 50.77
CA ILE A 134 18.38 23.64 49.71
C ILE A 134 17.28 24.65 49.36
N THR A 135 17.49 25.90 49.76
CA THR A 135 16.54 26.98 49.54
C THR A 135 16.73 27.57 48.15
N GLY A 136 15.83 27.25 47.22
CA GLY A 136 15.81 27.73 45.84
C GLY A 136 15.32 26.66 44.88
N ASN A 137 14.68 27.05 43.77
CA ASN A 137 14.30 26.12 42.70
C ASN A 137 15.55 25.70 41.91
N VAL A 138 16.41 24.89 42.53
CA VAL A 138 17.60 24.30 41.91
C VAL A 138 17.15 23.17 41.01
N LEU A 139 17.43 23.29 39.71
CA LEU A 139 17.10 22.27 38.72
C LEU A 139 18.14 21.15 38.72
N ALA A 140 17.75 19.97 38.23
CA ALA A 140 18.66 18.85 38.10
C ALA A 140 19.74 19.12 37.04
N CYS A 141 20.92 18.54 37.21
CA CYS A 141 21.95 18.53 36.18
C CYS A 141 21.47 17.71 34.95
N GLY A 142 21.93 18.07 33.75
CA GLY A 142 21.46 17.47 32.50
C GLY A 142 21.68 15.97 32.41
N ASP A 143 22.85 15.50 32.82
CA ASP A 143 23.18 14.08 32.82
C ASP A 143 22.36 13.28 33.83
N MET A 144 22.11 13.86 35.01
CA MET A 144 21.22 13.25 36.02
C MET A 144 19.82 13.08 35.44
N CYS A 145 19.27 14.13 34.81
CA CYS A 145 17.96 14.06 34.19
C CYS A 145 17.91 13.02 33.07
N ALA A 146 18.89 13.04 32.15
CA ALA A 146 18.93 12.08 31.05
C ALA A 146 18.99 10.64 31.57
N ASN A 147 19.77 10.36 32.62
CA ASN A 147 19.88 9.02 33.19
C ASN A 147 18.59 8.56 33.89
N VAL A 148 17.95 9.43 34.67
CA VAL A 148 16.65 9.13 35.30
C VAL A 148 15.59 8.87 34.24
N MET A 149 15.50 9.73 33.22
CA MET A 149 14.51 9.60 32.15
C MET A 149 14.77 8.37 31.27
N LYS A 150 16.03 8.01 31.00
CA LYS A 150 16.38 6.73 30.33
C LYS A 150 15.92 5.51 31.13
N GLY A 151 16.09 5.53 32.45
CA GLY A 151 15.60 4.46 33.32
C GLY A 151 14.07 4.36 33.31
N CYS A 152 13.38 5.50 33.39
CA CYS A 152 11.93 5.58 33.32
C CYS A 152 11.35 5.10 31.98
N LEU A 153 12.05 5.39 30.88
CA LEU A 153 11.61 5.09 29.51
C LEU A 153 12.28 3.83 28.93
N ALA A 154 12.80 2.93 29.78
CA ALA A 154 13.50 1.73 29.31
C ALA A 154 12.63 0.84 28.40
N GLN A 155 11.33 0.74 28.68
CA GLN A 155 10.38 0.00 27.84
C GLN A 155 10.14 0.68 26.48
N HIS A 156 10.12 2.01 26.45
CA HIS A 156 10.01 2.78 25.21
C HIS A 156 11.30 2.71 24.39
N ALA A 157 12.46 2.74 25.05
CA ALA A 157 13.76 2.62 24.40
C ALA A 157 13.96 1.24 23.75
N ALA A 158 13.35 0.18 24.32
CA ALA A 158 13.36 -1.14 23.71
C ALA A 158 12.66 -1.18 22.34
N LEU A 159 11.71 -0.27 22.06
CA LEU A 159 11.02 -0.16 20.77
C LEU A 159 11.87 0.55 19.70
N ASP A 160 12.96 1.23 20.08
CA ASP A 160 13.73 2.06 19.14
C ASP A 160 14.27 1.26 17.95
N ALA A 161 14.77 0.04 18.18
CA ALA A 161 15.33 -0.80 17.13
C ALA A 161 14.26 -1.20 16.10
N GLU A 162 13.09 -1.65 16.56
CA GLU A 162 11.95 -2.04 15.73
C GLU A 162 11.32 -0.83 15.03
N TRP A 163 11.26 0.32 15.70
CA TRP A 163 10.76 1.57 15.11
C TRP A 163 11.68 2.06 13.99
N ASN A 164 13.01 2.06 14.19
CA ASN A 164 13.96 2.42 13.15
C ASN A 164 13.95 1.40 11.98
N HIS A 165 13.64 0.13 12.25
CA HIS A 165 13.38 -0.87 11.20
C HIS A 165 12.14 -0.52 10.38
N PHE A 166 11.03 -0.17 11.04
CA PHE A 166 9.78 0.27 10.42
C PHE A 166 9.98 1.52 9.54
N VAL A 167 10.77 2.50 10.02
CA VAL A 167 11.09 3.75 9.30
C VAL A 167 12.02 3.51 8.11
N GLY A 168 12.93 2.53 8.17
CA GLY A 168 13.58 1.97 6.97
C GLY A 168 15.10 1.78 7.00
N GLU A 169 15.74 1.66 8.17
CA GLU A 169 17.21 1.73 8.23
C GLU A 169 17.98 0.48 7.79
N ASN A 170 17.44 -0.74 7.89
CA ASN A 170 18.26 -1.95 7.71
C ASN A 170 17.56 -3.10 6.97
N PHE A 171 16.99 -2.80 5.80
CA PHE A 171 16.36 -3.81 4.96
C PHE A 171 17.38 -4.78 4.32
N MET A 172 18.58 -4.30 3.96
CA MET A 172 19.49 -5.07 3.10
C MET A 172 20.15 -6.25 3.82
N TYR A 173 20.54 -6.07 5.08
CA TYR A 173 21.06 -7.15 5.94
C TYR A 173 20.00 -8.22 6.26
N PHE A 174 18.74 -7.82 6.42
CA PHE A 174 17.64 -8.73 6.79
C PHE A 174 17.01 -9.46 5.61
N GLN A 175 16.99 -8.86 4.40
CA GLN A 175 16.64 -9.55 3.16
C GLN A 175 17.55 -10.75 2.94
N ILE A 176 18.85 -10.56 3.18
CA ILE A 176 19.88 -11.60 3.14
C ILE A 176 19.60 -12.65 4.23
N TYR A 177 19.30 -12.24 5.47
CA TYR A 177 19.00 -13.16 6.57
C TYR A 177 17.75 -14.03 6.35
N CYS A 178 16.59 -13.46 5.93
CA CYS A 178 15.37 -14.23 5.65
C CYS A 178 15.48 -15.03 4.32
N THR A 179 16.31 -14.59 3.35
CA THR A 179 16.62 -15.38 2.13
C THR A 179 17.55 -16.56 2.45
N ILE A 180 18.61 -16.34 3.23
CA ILE A 180 19.48 -17.39 3.75
C ILE A 180 18.66 -18.38 4.60
N TYR A 181 17.76 -17.90 5.45
CA TYR A 181 16.87 -18.75 6.25
C TYR A 181 15.91 -19.59 5.36
N LYS A 182 15.32 -19.03 4.30
CA LYS A 182 14.54 -19.80 3.30
C LYS A 182 15.40 -20.88 2.61
N ILE A 183 16.69 -20.60 2.38
CA ILE A 183 17.65 -21.56 1.81
C ILE A 183 18.04 -22.64 2.84
N VAL A 184 18.23 -22.27 4.11
CA VAL A 184 18.55 -23.17 5.23
C VAL A 184 17.36 -24.07 5.59
N LYS A 185 16.13 -23.54 5.60
CA LYS A 185 14.87 -24.30 5.75
C LYS A 185 14.69 -25.34 4.65
N LYS A 186 15.22 -25.08 3.46
CA LYS A 186 15.20 -26.02 2.33
C LYS A 186 16.26 -27.12 2.45
N LYS A 187 17.22 -27.03 3.39
CA LYS A 187 18.40 -27.90 3.45
C LYS A 187 18.62 -28.74 4.72
N GLN A 188 17.86 -28.61 5.82
CA GLN A 188 18.11 -29.48 7.00
C GLN A 188 16.87 -29.86 7.82
N GLN A 189 16.76 -31.16 8.13
CA GLN A 189 15.66 -31.89 8.80
C GLN A 189 15.72 -31.92 10.34
N HIS A 190 16.63 -31.19 11.00
CA HIS A 190 16.93 -31.36 12.44
C HIS A 190 16.96 -30.04 13.25
N ILE A 191 15.95 -29.20 13.12
CA ILE A 191 15.77 -28.02 14.00
C ILE A 191 14.49 -28.22 14.83
N SER A 192 14.56 -27.96 16.14
CA SER A 192 13.41 -28.06 17.06
C SER A 192 12.22 -27.24 16.57
N SER A 193 11.04 -27.84 16.55
CA SER A 193 9.77 -27.26 16.09
C SER A 193 9.39 -25.93 16.78
N VAL A 194 9.85 -25.72 18.01
CA VAL A 194 9.60 -24.49 18.80
C VAL A 194 10.44 -23.30 18.32
N ILE A 195 11.68 -23.54 17.87
CA ILE A 195 12.51 -22.47 17.30
C ILE A 195 11.95 -22.06 15.94
N ILE A 196 11.51 -23.04 15.14
CA ILE A 196 10.90 -22.82 13.81
C ILE A 196 9.62 -21.97 13.92
N SER A 197 8.76 -22.19 14.92
CA SER A 197 7.54 -21.40 15.07
C SER A 197 7.82 -19.96 15.50
N MET A 198 8.78 -19.74 16.42
CA MET A 198 9.16 -18.40 16.87
C MET A 198 9.88 -17.59 15.77
N THR A 199 10.66 -18.24 14.89
CA THR A 199 11.32 -17.60 13.74
C THR A 199 10.44 -17.49 12.49
N ASP A 200 9.46 -18.39 12.31
CA ASP A 200 8.46 -18.27 11.25
C ASP A 200 7.46 -17.13 11.56
N VAL A 201 7.10 -16.90 12.83
CA VAL A 201 6.29 -15.73 13.25
C VAL A 201 7.02 -14.42 12.98
N THR A 202 8.34 -14.35 13.14
CA THR A 202 9.14 -13.16 12.82
C THR A 202 9.39 -12.95 11.31
N CYS A 203 9.53 -14.01 10.50
CA CYS A 203 9.58 -13.85 9.02
C CYS A 203 8.18 -13.60 8.40
N ILE A 204 7.07 -14.07 9.02
CA ILE A 204 5.68 -13.77 8.57
C ILE A 204 5.27 -12.35 8.97
N SER A 205 5.62 -11.89 10.17
CA SER A 205 5.47 -10.46 10.51
C SER A 205 6.33 -9.55 9.62
N LEU A 206 7.42 -10.08 9.04
CA LEU A 206 8.26 -9.40 8.06
C LEU A 206 7.61 -9.19 6.67
N GLN A 207 6.56 -9.93 6.28
CA GLN A 207 5.81 -9.64 5.05
C GLN A 207 4.95 -8.36 5.19
N ILE A 208 4.69 -7.92 6.42
CA ILE A 208 3.98 -6.68 6.74
C ILE A 208 4.97 -5.49 6.86
N SER A 209 6.26 -5.80 7.08
CA SER A 209 7.36 -4.84 7.15
C SER A 209 8.00 -4.56 5.78
N GLU A 210 7.22 -4.19 4.78
CA GLU A 210 7.80 -3.31 3.77
C GLU A 210 7.99 -1.96 4.46
N ALA A 211 9.26 -1.54 4.65
CA ALA A 211 9.58 -0.24 5.25
C ALA A 211 8.68 0.83 4.62
N VAL A 212 7.98 1.59 5.44
CA VAL A 212 6.95 2.54 4.99
C VAL A 212 7.52 3.49 3.93
N ASP A 213 8.80 3.83 4.06
CA ASP A 213 9.54 4.64 3.09
C ASP A 213 9.59 4.02 1.68
N LYS A 214 9.81 2.70 1.58
CA LYS A 214 9.88 1.97 0.31
C LYS A 214 8.50 1.78 -0.32
N VAL A 215 7.49 1.56 0.50
CA VAL A 215 6.11 1.49 0.01
C VAL A 215 5.70 2.87 -0.52
N ALA A 216 6.07 3.95 0.18
CA ALA A 216 5.87 5.30 -0.28
C ALA A 216 6.62 5.59 -1.60
N ASP A 217 7.88 5.16 -1.76
CA ASP A 217 8.61 5.29 -3.04
C ASP A 217 7.89 4.59 -4.20
N ARG A 218 7.37 3.40 -3.95
CA ARG A 218 6.61 2.64 -4.95
C ARG A 218 5.31 3.35 -5.33
N LEU A 219 4.62 3.94 -4.36
CA LEU A 219 3.40 4.74 -4.57
C LEU A 219 3.68 6.04 -5.32
N LEU A 220 4.82 6.69 -5.08
CA LEU A 220 5.22 7.91 -5.76
C LEU A 220 5.83 7.66 -7.15
N GLY A 221 6.26 6.42 -7.43
CA GLY A 221 6.87 6.03 -8.69
C GLY A 221 6.02 5.06 -9.50
N PRO A 222 6.45 3.79 -9.65
CA PRO A 222 5.89 2.85 -10.64
C PRO A 222 4.46 2.38 -10.32
N PHE A 223 4.00 2.52 -9.09
CA PHE A 223 2.68 2.09 -8.65
C PHE A 223 1.77 3.26 -8.28
N ASN A 224 2.12 4.47 -8.73
CA ASN A 224 1.23 5.62 -8.62
C ASN A 224 -0.07 5.34 -9.38
N ILE A 225 -1.21 5.44 -8.69
CA ILE A 225 -2.53 5.22 -9.28
C ILE A 225 -2.79 6.18 -10.46
N GLU A 226 -2.21 7.38 -10.44
CA GLU A 226 -2.29 8.35 -11.53
C GLU A 226 -1.58 7.88 -12.80
N MET A 227 -0.40 7.27 -12.63
CA MET A 227 0.37 6.65 -13.72
C MET A 227 -0.34 5.42 -14.30
N LEU A 228 -1.33 4.86 -13.62
CA LEU A 228 -2.20 3.79 -14.13
C LEU A 228 -3.44 4.37 -14.80
N VAL A 229 -4.09 5.35 -14.18
CA VAL A 229 -5.35 5.91 -14.65
C VAL A 229 -5.20 6.75 -15.93
N ARG A 230 -4.10 7.50 -16.08
CA ARG A 230 -3.86 8.30 -17.30
C ARG A 230 -3.69 7.44 -18.57
N PRO A 231 -2.87 6.35 -18.58
CA PRO A 231 -2.69 5.54 -19.79
C PRO A 231 -3.70 4.40 -19.97
N ILE A 232 -4.65 4.16 -19.06
CA ILE A 232 -5.68 3.11 -19.24
C ILE A 232 -6.37 3.22 -20.60
N ASN A 233 -6.69 4.44 -21.06
CA ASN A 233 -7.35 4.64 -22.34
C ASN A 233 -6.47 4.24 -23.53
N LEU A 234 -5.16 4.50 -23.44
CA LEU A 234 -4.18 4.09 -24.44
C LEU A 234 -4.00 2.57 -24.43
N LYS A 235 -3.96 1.94 -23.25
CA LYS A 235 -3.86 0.49 -23.09
C LYS A 235 -5.09 -0.24 -23.61
N ILE A 236 -6.29 0.28 -23.33
CA ILE A 236 -7.53 -0.24 -23.91
C ILE A 236 -7.53 -0.10 -25.43
N SER A 237 -7.06 1.04 -25.95
CA SER A 237 -6.93 1.23 -27.40
C SER A 237 -5.95 0.23 -28.02
N GLU A 238 -4.81 -0.04 -27.39
CA GLU A 238 -3.84 -1.08 -27.77
C GLU A 238 -4.48 -2.49 -27.78
N ALA A 239 -5.24 -2.84 -26.74
CA ALA A 239 -5.99 -4.09 -26.71
C ALA A 239 -6.97 -4.21 -27.88
N ILE A 240 -7.69 -3.13 -28.19
CA ILE A 240 -8.63 -3.09 -29.32
C ILE A 240 -7.89 -3.22 -30.65
N MET A 241 -6.73 -2.61 -30.82
CA MET A 241 -5.89 -2.75 -32.02
C MET A 241 -5.43 -4.21 -32.20
N ASN A 242 -4.90 -4.82 -31.13
CA ASN A 242 -4.48 -6.24 -31.15
C ASN A 242 -5.64 -7.18 -31.54
N PHE A 243 -6.85 -6.90 -31.04
CA PHE A 243 -8.05 -7.65 -31.38
C PHE A 243 -8.39 -7.53 -32.88
N GLN A 244 -8.32 -6.32 -33.41
CA GLN A 244 -8.66 -6.05 -34.80
C GLN A 244 -7.67 -6.70 -35.77
N GLU A 245 -6.38 -6.65 -35.46
CA GLU A 245 -5.32 -7.28 -36.25
C GLU A 245 -5.49 -8.80 -36.32
N ASN A 246 -5.83 -9.44 -35.20
CA ASN A 246 -6.00 -10.90 -35.11
C ASN A 246 -7.45 -11.37 -35.32
N SER A 247 -8.35 -10.47 -35.71
CA SER A 247 -9.81 -10.71 -35.70
C SER A 247 -10.29 -11.92 -36.52
N ASN A 248 -9.64 -12.18 -37.65
CA ASN A 248 -9.92 -13.34 -38.49
C ASN A 248 -9.51 -14.66 -37.82
N ASP A 249 -8.31 -14.72 -37.23
CA ASP A 249 -7.80 -15.90 -36.51
C ASP A 249 -8.67 -16.18 -35.27
N VAL A 250 -8.97 -15.13 -34.50
CA VAL A 250 -9.88 -15.18 -33.35
C VAL A 250 -11.23 -15.78 -33.76
N SER A 251 -11.81 -15.30 -34.86
CA SER A 251 -13.12 -15.80 -35.33
C SER A 251 -13.06 -17.26 -35.77
N GLN A 252 -12.00 -17.69 -36.47
CA GLN A 252 -11.83 -19.09 -36.89
C GLN A 252 -11.65 -20.03 -35.69
N ARG A 253 -10.86 -19.65 -34.70
CA ARG A 253 -10.66 -20.44 -33.48
C ARG A 253 -11.96 -20.60 -32.70
N VAL A 254 -12.72 -19.51 -32.56
CA VAL A 254 -14.05 -19.56 -31.93
C VAL A 254 -15.01 -20.45 -32.72
N PHE A 255 -15.03 -20.38 -34.06
CA PHE A 255 -15.88 -21.26 -34.87
C PHE A 255 -15.48 -22.73 -34.79
N THR A 256 -14.22 -23.00 -34.49
CA THR A 256 -13.71 -24.36 -34.29
C THR A 256 -14.09 -24.89 -32.91
N GLY A 257 -14.04 -24.06 -31.86
CA GLY A 257 -14.39 -24.43 -30.48
C GLY A 257 -15.90 -24.46 -30.21
N CYS A 258 -16.61 -23.41 -30.59
CA CYS A 258 -18.05 -23.22 -30.32
C CYS A 258 -18.97 -23.63 -31.48
N GLY A 259 -18.40 -23.97 -32.64
CA GLY A 259 -19.15 -24.27 -33.87
C GLY A 259 -19.46 -23.03 -34.71
N ARG A 260 -19.87 -23.24 -35.97
CA ARG A 260 -20.22 -22.12 -36.87
C ARG A 260 -21.61 -21.55 -36.54
N PRO A 261 -21.71 -20.23 -36.28
CA PRO A 261 -22.98 -19.59 -35.95
C PRO A 261 -23.90 -19.45 -37.17
N VAL A 262 -25.19 -19.27 -36.92
CA VAL A 262 -26.21 -19.13 -37.98
C VAL A 262 -26.11 -17.74 -38.62
N LEU A 263 -26.10 -17.69 -39.95
CA LEU A 263 -26.14 -16.44 -40.70
C LEU A 263 -27.40 -15.66 -40.34
N GLY A 264 -27.23 -14.40 -39.94
CA GLY A 264 -28.33 -13.49 -39.66
C GLY A 264 -29.07 -13.16 -40.97
N ARG A 265 -30.41 -13.13 -40.93
CA ARG A 265 -31.18 -12.53 -42.02
C ARG A 265 -30.75 -11.07 -42.13
N ARG A 266 -30.35 -10.65 -43.34
CA ARG A 266 -29.84 -9.31 -43.70
C ARG A 266 -30.76 -8.21 -43.15
N ARG A 267 -30.57 -7.79 -41.90
CA ARG A 267 -31.22 -6.61 -41.34
C ARG A 267 -30.58 -5.42 -42.05
N ARG A 268 -31.41 -4.61 -42.72
CA ARG A 268 -31.07 -3.27 -43.21
C ARG A 268 -30.26 -2.61 -42.10
N ARG A 269 -29.04 -2.14 -42.43
CA ARG A 269 -28.06 -1.54 -41.51
C ARG A 269 -28.79 -0.55 -40.61
N ASP A 270 -29.27 -1.04 -39.48
CA ASP A 270 -29.90 -0.22 -38.47
C ASP A 270 -28.73 0.51 -37.85
N ASN A 271 -28.77 1.83 -37.88
CA ASN A 271 -27.77 2.69 -37.27
C ASN A 271 -27.99 2.64 -35.75
N ARG A 272 -28.17 1.42 -35.20
CA ARG A 272 -28.13 1.11 -33.77
C ARG A 272 -26.73 1.42 -33.32
N GLU A 273 -26.56 2.70 -33.00
CA GLU A 273 -25.69 3.15 -31.95
C GLU A 273 -25.67 2.04 -30.90
N LEU A 274 -24.48 1.49 -30.63
CA LEU A 274 -24.33 0.52 -29.55
C LEU A 274 -25.04 1.12 -28.34
N GLU A 275 -26.15 0.54 -27.89
CA GLU A 275 -26.78 0.87 -26.61
C GLU A 275 -25.80 0.45 -25.51
N LEU A 276 -24.77 1.28 -25.34
CA LEU A 276 -23.86 1.32 -24.22
C LEU A 276 -24.54 2.04 -23.04
N GLU A 277 -25.87 2.25 -23.09
CA GLU A 277 -26.68 2.83 -22.03
C GLU A 277 -26.71 1.96 -20.76
N SER A 278 -26.38 0.67 -20.85
CA SER A 278 -26.26 -0.20 -19.67
C SER A 278 -25.01 0.04 -18.81
N LEU A 279 -24.15 0.99 -19.21
CA LEU A 279 -23.05 1.50 -18.38
C LEU A 279 -23.30 2.95 -17.98
N ASN A 280 -24.54 3.30 -17.61
CA ASN A 280 -24.82 4.55 -16.90
C ASN A 280 -24.17 4.50 -15.51
N PHE A 281 -22.94 4.99 -15.48
CA PHE A 281 -22.09 5.07 -14.31
C PHE A 281 -21.82 6.56 -14.10
N ASP A 282 -22.48 7.14 -13.09
CA ASP A 282 -22.41 8.58 -12.78
C ASP A 282 -20.98 9.12 -12.93
N GLN A 283 -20.87 10.13 -13.78
CA GLN A 283 -19.64 10.69 -14.27
C GLN A 283 -19.01 11.60 -13.21
N GLU A 284 -18.36 11.02 -12.21
CA GLU A 284 -17.31 11.72 -11.48
C GLU A 284 -15.98 11.46 -12.19
N THR A 285 -15.59 12.38 -13.08
CA THR A 285 -14.20 12.47 -13.48
C THR A 285 -13.37 12.67 -12.21
N LEU A 286 -12.52 11.69 -11.86
CA LEU A 286 -11.40 11.93 -10.94
C LEU A 286 -10.69 13.18 -11.46
N THR A 287 -10.91 14.32 -10.80
CA THR A 287 -10.27 15.57 -11.16
C THR A 287 -8.78 15.40 -10.89
N ASP A 288 -7.96 15.96 -11.79
CA ASP A 288 -6.49 15.99 -11.70
C ASP A 288 -6.01 16.37 -10.27
N ASP A 289 -6.80 17.19 -9.59
CA ASP A 289 -6.59 17.67 -8.23
C ASP A 289 -6.58 16.57 -7.15
N ARG A 290 -7.41 15.51 -7.27
CA ARG A 290 -7.49 14.45 -6.24
C ARG A 290 -6.25 13.55 -6.26
N ALA A 291 -5.67 13.32 -7.43
CA ALA A 291 -4.45 12.52 -7.57
C ALA A 291 -3.23 13.30 -7.05
N ALA A 292 -3.11 14.58 -7.41
CA ALA A 292 -2.09 15.48 -6.88
C ALA A 292 -2.16 15.62 -5.33
N LEU A 293 -3.37 15.61 -4.77
CA LEU A 293 -3.57 15.61 -3.32
C LEU A 293 -3.04 14.33 -2.65
N LEU A 294 -3.29 13.15 -3.24
CA LEU A 294 -2.78 11.88 -2.72
C LEU A 294 -1.25 11.85 -2.72
N ASP A 295 -0.62 12.29 -3.81
CA ASP A 295 0.84 12.39 -3.91
C ASP A 295 1.44 13.30 -2.84
N LYS A 296 0.81 14.46 -2.61
CA LYS A 296 1.21 15.39 -1.55
C LYS A 296 1.10 14.73 -0.16
N LEU A 297 -0.02 14.07 0.11
CA LEU A 297 -0.25 13.37 1.38
C LEU A 297 0.77 12.25 1.63
N VAL A 298 1.08 11.45 0.61
CA VAL A 298 2.08 10.37 0.71
C VAL A 298 3.46 10.97 1.00
N LYS A 299 3.86 12.05 0.32
CA LYS A 299 5.14 12.75 0.56
C LYS A 299 5.24 13.32 1.98
N GLU A 300 4.20 14.03 2.43
CA GLU A 300 4.18 14.61 3.77
C GLU A 300 4.23 13.53 4.86
N THR A 301 3.44 12.46 4.69
CA THR A 301 3.41 11.35 5.65
C THR A 301 4.75 10.63 5.69
N ARG A 302 5.34 10.35 4.52
CA ARG A 302 6.66 9.75 4.39
C ARG A 302 7.72 10.59 5.12
N GLN A 303 7.67 11.92 4.97
CA GLN A 303 8.60 12.79 5.66
C GLN A 303 8.41 12.75 7.18
N ARG A 304 7.18 12.83 7.68
CA ARG A 304 6.90 12.72 9.11
C ARG A 304 7.35 11.39 9.71
N VAL A 305 7.18 10.28 8.98
CA VAL A 305 7.67 8.97 9.40
C VAL A 305 9.20 8.98 9.49
N ARG A 306 9.90 9.59 8.51
CA ARG A 306 11.36 9.77 8.59
C ARG A 306 11.81 10.65 9.74
N ASP A 307 11.10 11.73 10.02
CA ASP A 307 11.44 12.64 11.11
C ASP A 307 11.24 11.98 12.49
N SER A 308 10.45 10.91 12.57
CA SER A 308 10.28 10.10 13.78
C SER A 308 11.44 9.13 14.05
N ARG A 309 12.47 9.10 13.19
CA ARG A 309 13.65 8.27 13.38
C ARG A 309 14.38 8.67 14.65
N GLN A 310 14.88 7.67 15.40
CA GLN A 310 15.55 7.85 16.70
C GLN A 310 14.70 8.58 17.75
N PHE A 311 13.38 8.73 17.53
CA PHE A 311 12.50 9.45 18.45
C PHE A 311 12.63 8.94 19.89
N TRP A 312 12.67 7.62 20.08
CA TRP A 312 12.72 6.99 21.39
C TRP A 312 14.06 7.20 22.10
N VAL A 313 15.17 7.20 21.38
CA VAL A 313 16.52 7.50 21.93
C VAL A 313 16.64 8.95 22.37
N TYR A 314 16.04 9.89 21.63
CA TYR A 314 16.11 11.31 21.96
C TYR A 314 15.02 11.80 22.93
N LEU A 315 13.98 11.01 23.17
CA LEU A 315 12.87 11.37 24.05
C LEU A 315 13.32 11.75 25.48
N PRO A 316 14.24 11.03 26.15
CA PRO A 316 14.74 11.42 27.47
C PRO A 316 15.33 12.83 27.49
N TYR A 317 16.13 13.18 26.47
CA TYR A 317 16.77 14.48 26.35
C TYR A 317 15.76 15.59 26.07
N LYS A 318 14.74 15.31 25.23
CA LYS A 318 13.68 16.27 24.92
C LYS A 318 12.87 16.63 26.16
N LEU A 319 12.50 15.64 26.97
CA LEU A 319 11.76 15.86 28.23
C LEU A 319 12.59 16.65 29.25
N CYS A 320 13.91 16.41 29.31
CA CYS A 320 14.80 17.16 30.19
C CYS A 320 14.94 18.64 29.80
N ASN A 321 14.92 18.94 28.51
CA ASN A 321 15.03 20.31 28.01
C ASN A 321 13.73 21.13 28.20
N ASP A 322 12.59 20.48 28.47
CA ASP A 322 11.31 21.13 28.80
C ASP A 322 11.26 21.61 30.27
N GLY A 323 12.32 22.28 30.73
CA GLY A 323 12.35 22.98 32.02
C GLY A 323 12.71 22.14 33.25
N LEU A 324 13.12 20.87 33.08
CA LEU A 324 13.58 20.02 34.19
C LEU A 324 15.08 20.21 34.53
N VAL A 325 15.83 20.88 33.66
CA VAL A 325 17.29 21.01 33.72
C VAL A 325 17.74 22.46 33.53
N VAL A 326 18.86 22.83 34.15
CA VAL A 326 19.54 24.11 33.88
C VAL A 326 20.05 24.13 32.43
N PRO A 327 19.74 25.18 31.63
CA PRO A 327 20.27 25.30 30.27
C PRO A 327 21.81 25.27 30.25
N PRO A 328 22.45 24.64 29.23
CA PRO A 328 23.91 24.50 29.16
C PRO A 328 24.69 25.83 29.04
N SER A 329 23.98 26.95 28.86
CA SER A 329 24.52 28.31 28.84
C SER A 329 24.64 28.97 30.22
N ASN A 330 24.12 28.35 31.28
CA ASN A 330 24.18 28.89 32.64
C ASN A 330 25.32 28.24 33.44
N THR A 331 26.22 29.06 33.99
CA THR A 331 27.25 28.69 34.98
C THR A 331 26.67 28.46 36.38
N LYS A 332 25.42 28.00 36.46
CA LYS A 332 24.66 27.89 37.71
C LYS A 332 24.74 26.47 38.24
N GLU A 333 25.06 26.41 39.52
CA GLU A 333 24.90 25.29 40.45
C GLU A 333 23.63 24.45 40.16
N CYS A 334 23.81 23.16 39.87
CA CYS A 334 22.76 22.19 39.54
C CYS A 334 22.74 21.01 40.53
N TRP A 335 21.59 20.35 40.67
CA TRP A 335 21.43 19.22 41.58
C TRP A 335 21.89 17.90 40.96
N ASN A 336 22.81 17.19 41.63
CA ASN A 336 23.35 15.89 41.17
C ASN A 336 22.74 14.66 41.88
N GLY A 337 21.76 14.86 42.77
CA GLY A 337 21.11 13.77 43.52
C GLY A 337 21.64 13.56 44.94
N THR A 338 22.67 14.31 45.35
CA THR A 338 23.19 14.31 46.74
C THR A 338 23.53 15.71 47.24
N HIS A 339 24.13 16.54 46.39
CA HIS A 339 24.47 17.93 46.67
C HIS A 339 24.32 18.78 45.41
N VAL A 340 24.50 20.09 45.56
CA VAL A 340 24.51 21.05 44.47
C VAL A 340 25.96 21.22 44.00
N ASP A 341 26.20 21.06 42.69
CA ASP A 341 27.53 21.13 42.08
C ASP A 341 27.51 22.08 40.87
N LYS A 342 28.67 22.57 40.42
CA LYS A 342 28.81 23.59 39.36
C LYS A 342 28.90 23.04 37.95
#